data_AF-A0AAW2GB87-F1
#
_entry.id   AF-A0AAW2GB87-F1
#
_cell.length_a   1.000
_cell.length_b   1.000
_cell.length_c   1.000
_cell.angle_alpha   90.00
_cell.angle_beta   90.00
_cell.angle_gamma   90.00
#
_symmetry.space_group_name_H-M   'P 1'
#
loop_
_entity.id
_entity.type
_entity.pdbx_description
1 polymer ?
#
loop_
_entity_poly.entity_id
_entity_poly.type
_entity_poly.pdbx_seq_one_letter_code
_entity_poly.pdbx_strand_id
1 'polypeptide(L)' 'MKTKDKITDSNKNAGLPCICNRPHTIIICNSCGFWTRGRVRAHCPQHPTVVFLHDYSQCPRCKSYTDMLTEI' A
#
# COMPACT_ATOMS: atom_id res chain seq x y z
N MET A 1 24.94 6.91 4.95
CA MET A 1 24.70 8.06 5.84
C MET A 1 24.16 9.23 5.03
N LYS A 2 22.88 9.59 5.23
CA LYS A 2 22.21 10.91 5.09
C LYS A 2 20.68 10.66 5.05
N THR A 3 20.00 10.53 6.21
CA THR A 3 19.20 11.52 6.97
C THR A 3 18.03 12.20 6.26
N LYS A 4 16.84 12.00 6.86
CA LYS A 4 15.59 12.79 6.83
C LYS A 4 14.82 12.65 5.50
N ASP A 5 13.59 12.14 5.52
CA ASP A 5 12.45 12.81 6.16
C ASP A 5 11.68 11.96 7.18
N LYS A 6 11.78 12.35 8.45
CA LYS A 6 10.72 12.12 9.43
C LYS A 6 9.66 13.17 9.16
N ILE A 7 8.61 12.82 8.41
CA ILE A 7 7.33 13.52 8.54
C ILE A 7 6.70 12.94 9.80
N THR A 8 6.88 13.66 10.91
CA THR A 8 6.16 13.43 12.15
C THR A 8 4.72 13.84 11.94
N ASP A 9 3.88 12.91 11.49
CA ASP A 9 2.44 13.10 11.55
C ASP A 9 2.00 13.15 13.01
N SER A 10 1.64 14.36 13.41
CA SER A 10 1.23 14.70 14.76
C SER A 10 -0.20 14.24 14.97
N ASN A 11 -0.35 13.08 15.62
CA ASN A 11 -1.48 12.69 16.45
C ASN A 11 -2.89 12.80 15.85
N LYS A 12 -3.38 11.74 15.19
CA LYS A 12 -4.81 11.37 15.21
C LYS A 12 -4.95 9.84 15.35
N ASN A 13 -5.56 9.39 16.44
CA ASN A 13 -5.70 7.99 16.90
C ASN A 13 -4.41 7.28 17.38
N ALA A 14 -3.86 7.74 18.51
CA ALA A 14 -2.76 7.09 19.24
C ALA A 14 -3.03 5.63 19.71
N GLY A 15 -4.24 5.10 19.52
CA GLY A 15 -4.61 3.72 19.91
C GLY A 15 -4.71 2.69 18.77
N LEU A 16 -4.69 3.10 17.50
CA LEU A 16 -4.82 2.18 16.36
C LEU A 16 -3.45 1.89 15.71
N PRO A 17 -3.17 0.70 15.18
CA PRO A 17 -1.89 0.39 14.56
C PRO A 17 -1.68 1.13 13.23
N CYS A 18 -0.54 1.82 13.05
CA CYS A 18 -0.17 2.43 11.78
C CYS A 18 0.35 1.40 10.78
N ILE A 19 -0.11 1.45 9.54
CA ILE A 19 0.35 0.55 8.45
C ILE A 19 1.00 1.28 7.26
N CYS A 20 1.27 2.58 7.39
CA CYS A 20 1.84 3.40 6.31
C CYS A 20 3.21 2.88 5.82
N ASN A 21 4.04 2.41 6.75
CA ASN A 21 5.42 1.97 6.48
C ASN A 21 5.55 0.46 6.27
N ARG A 22 4.47 -0.25 5.90
CA ARG A 22 4.56 -1.66 5.51
C ARG A 22 5.57 -1.82 4.36
N PRO A 23 6.41 -2.88 4.37
CA PRO A 23 7.37 -3.10 3.29
C PRO A 23 6.65 -3.33 1.95
N HIS A 24 7.29 -2.95 0.85
CA HIS A 24 6.83 -3.35 -0.48
C HIS A 24 7.08 -4.84 -0.70
N THR A 25 6.13 -5.50 -1.34
CA THR A 25 6.14 -6.92 -1.72
C THR A 25 6.01 -7.07 -3.24
N ILE A 26 5.98 -8.30 -3.72
CA ILE A 26 5.57 -8.57 -5.10
C ILE A 26 4.06 -8.75 -5.13
N ILE A 27 3.39 -8.04 -6.04
CA ILE A 27 1.97 -8.25 -6.30
C ILE A 27 1.85 -9.03 -7.60
N ILE A 28 1.05 -10.09 -7.58
CA ILE A 28 0.64 -10.83 -8.76
C ILE A 28 -0.86 -10.65 -8.99
N CYS A 29 -1.26 -10.39 -10.23
CA CYS A 29 -2.65 -10.37 -10.65
C CYS A 29 -3.08 -11.77 -11.13
N ASN A 30 -3.95 -12.43 -10.39
CA ASN A 30 -4.48 -13.77 -10.71
C ASN A 30 -5.42 -13.77 -11.93
N SER A 31 -5.90 -12.60 -12.37
CA SER A 31 -6.75 -12.48 -13.56
C SER A 31 -5.96 -12.44 -14.88
N CYS A 32 -4.75 -11.84 -14.90
CA CYS A 32 -3.99 -11.64 -16.14
C CYS A 32 -2.51 -12.03 -16.07
N GLY A 33 -2.01 -12.48 -14.91
CA GLY A 33 -0.62 -12.86 -14.68
C GLY A 33 0.37 -11.70 -14.60
N PHE A 34 -0.09 -10.44 -14.67
CA PHE A 34 0.79 -9.28 -14.48
C PHE A 34 1.36 -9.26 -13.06
N TRP A 35 2.64 -8.93 -12.94
CA TRP A 35 3.30 -8.75 -11.64
C TRP A 35 4.01 -7.40 -11.56
N THR A 36 4.10 -6.84 -10.36
CA THR A 36 4.79 -5.57 -10.09
C THR A 36 5.27 -5.50 -8.64
N ARG A 37 6.14 -4.53 -8.33
CA ARG A 37 6.51 -4.19 -6.95
C ARG A 37 5.53 -3.17 -6.36
N GLY A 38 5.14 -3.39 -5.12
CA GLY A 38 4.27 -2.47 -4.38
C GLY A 38 3.55 -3.17 -3.25
N ARG A 39 2.34 -2.72 -2.93
CA ARG A 39 1.43 -3.38 -1.98
C ARG A 39 0.00 -3.36 -2.52
N VAL A 40 -0.82 -4.30 -2.09
CA VAL A 40 -2.26 -4.19 -2.24
C VAL A 40 -2.75 -3.07 -1.31
N ARG A 41 -3.61 -2.20 -1.86
CA ARG A 41 -4.06 -1.00 -1.15
C ARG A 41 -4.84 -1.38 0.12
N ALA A 42 -4.38 -0.88 1.27
CA ALA A 42 -5.09 -0.97 2.54
C ALA A 42 -5.17 0.42 3.18
N HIS A 43 -6.32 0.76 3.76
CA HIS A 43 -6.51 2.05 4.43
C HIS A 43 -5.85 2.03 5.81
N CYS A 44 -5.01 3.03 6.08
CA CYS A 44 -4.40 3.15 7.39
C CYS A 44 -5.44 3.65 8.40
N PRO A 45 -5.66 2.94 9.52
CA PRO A 45 -6.66 3.36 10.51
C PRO A 45 -6.26 4.65 11.26
N GLN A 46 -4.96 4.97 11.31
CA GLN A 46 -4.47 6.27 11.81
C GLN A 46 -4.54 7.37 10.75
N HIS A 47 -4.26 7.02 9.49
CA HIS A 47 -4.12 7.97 8.38
C HIS A 47 -5.03 7.57 7.20
N PRO A 48 -6.36 7.65 7.35
CA PRO A 48 -7.32 7.10 6.37
C PRO A 48 -7.30 7.83 5.02
N THR A 49 -6.81 9.07 4.98
CA THR A 49 -6.75 9.91 3.77
C THR A 49 -5.42 9.80 3.03
N VAL A 50 -4.42 9.13 3.60
CA VAL A 50 -3.10 8.98 2.96
C VAL A 50 -3.18 7.90 1.88
N VAL A 51 -2.59 8.21 0.73
CA VAL A 51 -2.51 7.31 -0.43
C VAL A 51 -1.06 7.21 -0.87
N PHE A 52 -0.59 6.00 -1.13
CA PHE A 52 0.77 5.74 -1.61
C PHE A 52 0.75 5.37 -3.10
N LEU A 53 1.76 5.84 -3.84
CA LEU A 53 1.85 5.65 -5.30
C LEU A 53 1.84 4.16 -5.72
N HIS A 54 2.47 3.29 -4.92
CA HIS A 54 2.56 1.85 -5.19
C HIS A 54 1.56 1.01 -4.39
N ASP A 55 0.48 1.62 -3.90
CA ASP A 55 -0.65 0.91 -3.30
C ASP A 55 -1.74 0.72 -4.35
N TYR A 56 -1.82 -0.51 -4.88
CA TYR A 56 -2.70 -0.82 -6.00
C TYR A 56 -4.08 -1.25 -5.49
N SER A 57 -5.13 -0.54 -5.93
CA SER A 57 -6.53 -0.94 -5.73
C SER A 57 -7.12 -1.71 -6.92
N GLN A 58 -6.40 -1.74 -8.04
CA GLN A 58 -6.77 -2.47 -9.25
C GLN A 58 -5.50 -2.88 -9.99
N CYS A 59 -5.58 -3.93 -10.79
CA CYS A 59 -4.47 -4.32 -11.65
C CYS A 59 -4.12 -3.20 -12.63
N PRO A 60 -2.87 -2.70 -12.69
CA PRO A 60 -2.48 -1.64 -13.62
C PRO A 60 -2.73 -2.00 -15.09
N ARG A 61 -2.60 -3.29 -15.42
CA ARG A 61 -2.72 -3.82 -16.78
C ARG A 61 -4.17 -4.10 -17.19
N CYS A 62 -4.87 -4.99 -16.49
CA CYS A 62 -6.21 -5.43 -16.90
C CYS A 62 -7.37 -4.76 -16.14
N LYS A 63 -7.07 -3.88 -15.17
CA LYS A 63 -8.06 -3.19 -14.34
C LYS A 63 -8.97 -4.14 -13.52
N SER A 64 -8.56 -5.39 -13.31
CA SER A 64 -9.24 -6.28 -12.37
C SER A 64 -9.24 -5.70 -10.96
N TYR A 65 -10.26 -6.04 -10.19
CA TYR A 65 -10.42 -5.62 -8.80
C TYR A 65 -9.31 -6.16 -7.88
N THR A 66 -9.23 -5.56 -6.69
CA THR A 66 -8.26 -5.91 -5.62
C THR A 66 -8.26 -7.40 -5.27
N ASP A 67 -9.41 -8.06 -5.32
CA ASP A 67 -9.53 -9.49 -4.98
C ASP A 67 -8.71 -10.39 -5.92
N MET A 68 -8.35 -9.89 -7.10
CA MET A 68 -7.47 -10.57 -8.05
C MET A 68 -5.99 -10.26 -7.82
N LEU A 69 -5.63 -9.41 -6.84
CA LEU A 69 -4.26 -9.05 -6.50
C LEU A 69 -3.80 -9.82 -5.26
N THR A 70 -2.66 -10.49 -5.36
CA THR A 70 -2.06 -11.24 -4.26
C THR A 70 -0.66 -10.70 -3.96
N GLU A 71 -0.41 -10.35 -2.70
CA GLU A 71 0.93 -10.05 -2.19
C GLU A 71 1.68 -11.35 -1.89
N ILE A 72 2.96 -11.41 -2.26
CA ILE A 72 3.88 -12.55 -2.07
C ILE A 72 5.12 -12.11 -1.29
#